data_AF-A0AAJ5W4W1-F1
#
_entry.id   AF-A0AAJ5W4W1-F1
#
_cell.length_a   1.000
_cell.length_b   1.000
_cell.length_c   1.000
_cell.angle_alpha   90.00
_cell.angle_beta   90.00
_cell.angle_gamma   90.00
#
_symmetry.space_group_name_H-M   'P 1'
#
loop_
_entity.id
_entity.type
_entity.pdbx_description
1 polymer ?
#
loop_
_entity_poly.entity_id
_entity_poly.type
_entity_poly.pdbx_seq_one_letter_code
_entity_poly.pdbx_strand_id
1 'polypeptide(L)'
;MLNLSLNIQITTPKDAYTLMFDSVASVEIESSWKNLTDTARITLPRHIRLKNSVYNDINDIIVRGSRVEINLGYDGSLKREFTGYVSRVDAKTPFSIECADEMWNLKQTTFSQAWRKVTLKELISFIYKGKSKVVDRDLGSYRIVNSSAAKVLEDLKEQQGIYSFFRYDESLNDVVLNVGLGPYALSTSDKVIYNLNKNVVDNSLTYRMSEDVKIGVTATSVQSDNSKVEVKVGDKDGDNRTLKCPVNLNHSSVTDLAKTFLDQLKVAGYKGSLTGFGNPIVKHGDIIRVEDNMFPERTGLYFADTVKVNFGSSGFRRNVELGYKAG
;
A
#
# COMPACT_ATOMS: atom_id res chain seq x y z
N MET A 1 31.20 5.81 4.21
CA MET A 1 30.04 5.36 5.01
C MET A 1 29.01 6.46 4.90
N LEU A 2 27.79 6.17 4.45
CA LEU A 2 26.74 7.19 4.32
C LEU A 2 26.14 7.47 5.70
N ASN A 3 25.89 8.73 6.03
CA ASN A 3 25.22 9.11 7.27
C ASN A 3 23.71 9.03 7.09
N LEU A 4 23.02 8.42 8.06
CA LEU A 4 21.56 8.44 8.08
C LEU A 4 21.06 9.86 8.34
N SER A 5 20.03 10.29 7.62
CA SER A 5 19.40 11.59 7.81
C SER A 5 17.89 11.41 7.90
N LEU A 6 17.26 12.14 8.82
CA LEU A 6 15.81 12.19 8.95
C LEU A 6 15.33 13.62 9.22
N ASN A 7 14.09 13.87 8.84
CA ASN A 7 13.31 15.01 9.29
C ASN A 7 11.85 14.57 9.42
N ILE A 8 11.36 14.51 10.65
CA ILE A 8 9.96 14.22 10.94
C ILE A 8 9.29 15.52 11.38
N GLN A 9 8.15 15.82 10.78
CA GLN A 9 7.34 16.99 11.14
C GLN A 9 5.99 16.50 11.65
N ILE A 10 5.57 17.00 12.82
CA ILE A 10 4.26 16.72 13.39
C ILE A 10 3.57 18.05 13.68
N THR A 11 2.50 18.34 12.94
CA THR A 11 1.74 19.59 13.03
C THR A 11 0.41 19.34 13.73
N THR A 12 0.16 20.06 14.81
CA THR A 12 -1.08 19.94 15.59
C THR A 12 -2.29 20.51 14.84
N PRO A 13 -3.50 19.95 15.03
CA PRO A 13 -4.69 20.43 14.33
C PRO A 13 -5.28 21.72 14.92
N LYS A 14 -5.00 22.03 16.20
CA LYS A 14 -5.65 23.13 16.93
C LYS A 14 -5.01 24.50 16.68
N ASP A 15 -3.69 24.56 16.70
CA ASP A 15 -2.88 25.79 16.66
C ASP A 15 -1.83 25.77 15.54
N ALA A 16 -1.84 24.76 14.67
CA ALA A 16 -0.86 24.57 13.59
C ALA A 16 0.60 24.58 14.07
N TYR A 17 0.81 24.26 15.36
CA TYR A 17 2.14 24.18 15.95
C TYR A 17 2.86 22.96 15.39
N THR A 18 4.07 23.19 14.85
CA THR A 18 4.87 22.12 14.21
C THR A 18 6.06 21.75 15.05
N LEU A 19 6.10 20.48 15.48
CA LEU A 19 7.27 19.85 16.07
C LEU A 19 8.14 19.25 14.98
N MET A 20 9.45 19.43 15.10
CA MET A 20 10.44 18.85 14.20
C MET A 20 11.37 17.92 14.97
N PHE A 21 11.59 16.73 14.43
CA PHE A 21 12.54 15.75 14.96
C PHE A 21 13.61 15.45 13.92
N ASP A 22 14.87 15.58 14.33
CA ASP A 22 16.09 15.21 13.60
C ASP A 22 16.72 13.91 14.13
N SER A 23 16.12 13.33 15.17
CA SER A 23 16.57 12.11 15.86
C SER A 23 15.37 11.27 16.31
N VAL A 24 15.53 9.95 16.25
CA VAL A 24 14.48 8.96 16.54
C VAL A 24 15.13 7.66 17.01
N ALA A 25 14.41 6.84 17.78
CA ALA A 25 14.89 5.49 18.08
C ALA A 25 14.65 4.54 16.90
N SER A 26 13.43 4.54 16.36
CA SER A 26 13.10 3.86 15.11
C SER A 26 11.92 4.51 14.38
N VAL A 27 11.88 4.31 13.06
CA VAL A 27 10.71 4.53 12.22
C VAL A 27 10.45 3.25 11.43
N GLU A 28 9.21 2.78 11.51
CA GLU A 28 8.70 1.62 10.76
C GLU A 28 7.55 2.11 9.89
N ILE A 29 7.62 1.93 8.58
CA ILE A 29 6.53 2.25 7.64
C ILE A 29 6.17 0.97 6.92
N GLU A 30 4.87 0.68 6.83
CA GLU A 30 4.34 -0.44 6.06
C GLU A 30 3.31 0.08 5.06
N SER A 31 3.56 -0.24 3.79
CA SER A 31 2.82 0.28 2.66
C SER A 31 2.46 -0.85 1.70
N SER A 32 1.18 -0.98 1.35
CA SER A 32 0.71 -2.03 0.44
C SER A 32 -0.57 -1.65 -0.27
N TRP A 33 -0.64 -1.89 -1.58
CA TRP A 33 -1.87 -1.73 -2.36
C TRP A 33 -2.99 -2.68 -1.91
N LYS A 34 -2.65 -3.77 -1.20
CA LYS A 34 -3.62 -4.73 -0.64
C LYS A 34 -4.30 -4.17 0.60
N ASN A 35 -3.62 -3.31 1.35
CA ASN A 35 -4.14 -2.68 2.55
C ASN A 35 -4.82 -1.37 2.19
N LEU A 36 -5.90 -1.04 2.89
CA LEU A 36 -6.60 0.23 2.66
C LEU A 36 -5.85 1.42 3.26
N THR A 37 -4.94 1.17 4.20
CA THR A 37 -4.26 2.21 4.97
C THR A 37 -2.81 1.83 5.11
N ASP A 38 -1.93 2.67 4.59
CA ASP A 38 -0.52 2.61 4.92
C ASP A 38 -0.30 3.14 6.34
N THR A 39 0.66 2.55 7.05
CA THR A 39 0.89 2.84 8.45
C THR A 39 2.34 3.25 8.69
N ALA A 40 2.55 4.09 9.70
CA ALA A 40 3.88 4.36 10.21
C ALA A 40 3.88 4.31 11.73
N ARG A 41 5.00 3.89 12.31
CA ARG A 41 5.28 3.94 13.73
C ARG A 41 6.58 4.69 13.95
N ILE A 42 6.50 5.77 14.73
CA ILE A 42 7.65 6.56 15.15
C ILE A 42 7.91 6.23 16.62
N THR A 43 9.08 5.71 16.93
CA THR A 43 9.50 5.39 18.30
C THR A 43 10.51 6.43 18.76
N LEU A 44 10.20 7.17 19.82
CA LEU A 44 11.06 8.22 20.37
C LEU A 44 11.70 7.78 21.70
N PRO A 45 12.88 8.33 22.04
CA PRO A 45 13.44 8.20 23.39
C PRO A 45 12.49 8.76 24.45
N ARG A 46 12.53 8.22 25.67
CA ARG A 46 11.60 8.62 26.75
C ARG A 46 11.79 10.06 27.23
N HIS A 47 13.03 10.55 27.26
CA HIS A 47 13.37 11.88 27.78
C HIS A 47 13.67 12.86 26.65
N ILE A 48 12.63 13.36 25.99
CA ILE A 48 12.76 14.41 24.98
C ILE A 48 12.68 15.77 25.67
N ARG A 49 13.69 16.61 25.45
CA ARG A 49 13.66 18.02 25.85
C ARG A 49 13.24 18.85 24.65
N LEU A 50 12.08 19.50 24.76
CA LEU A 50 11.61 20.42 23.74
C LEU A 50 12.41 21.72 23.82
N LYS A 51 13.05 22.12 22.72
CA LYS A 51 13.74 23.42 22.63
C LYS A 51 12.72 24.48 22.25
N ASN A 52 12.74 25.63 22.95
CA ASN A 52 11.91 26.80 22.64
C ASN A 52 10.40 26.47 22.53
N SER A 53 9.90 25.55 23.36
CA SER A 53 8.48 25.22 23.43
C SER A 53 7.83 25.86 24.66
N VAL A 54 6.58 26.30 24.49
CA VAL A 54 5.71 26.74 25.60
C VAL A 54 5.20 25.54 26.41
N TYR A 55 5.27 24.35 25.83
CA TYR A 55 4.84 23.10 26.43
C TYR A 55 5.99 22.38 27.12
N ASN A 56 5.70 21.75 28.27
CA ASN A 56 6.69 21.04 29.07
C ASN A 56 6.87 19.57 28.68
N ASP A 57 5.81 18.95 28.12
CA ASP A 57 5.78 17.54 27.73
C ASP A 57 5.30 17.39 26.28
N ILE A 58 5.93 16.49 25.52
CA ILE A 58 5.52 16.11 24.17
C ILE A 58 4.11 15.50 24.15
N ASN A 59 3.70 14.85 25.25
CA ASN A 59 2.36 14.29 25.43
C ASN A 59 1.25 15.35 25.34
N ASP A 60 1.55 16.59 25.71
CA ASP A 60 0.59 17.70 25.71
C ASP A 60 0.40 18.30 24.30
N ILE A 61 1.28 17.94 23.36
CA ILE A 61 1.34 18.52 22.01
C ILE A 61 0.85 17.53 20.96
N ILE A 62 1.38 16.31 20.99
CA ILE A 62 1.08 15.31 19.96
C ILE A 62 -0.24 14.63 20.30
N VAL A 63 -1.29 15.07 19.61
CA VAL A 63 -2.64 14.53 19.73
C VAL A 63 -3.04 13.73 18.50
N ARG A 64 -4.06 12.88 18.66
CA ARG A 64 -4.70 12.19 17.53
C ARG A 64 -5.20 13.21 16.51
N GLY A 65 -4.94 12.95 15.23
CA GLY A 65 -5.27 13.85 14.12
C GLY A 65 -4.18 14.90 13.80
N SER A 66 -3.07 14.95 14.54
CA SER A 66 -1.91 15.74 14.13
C SER A 66 -1.35 15.25 12.80
N ARG A 67 -1.06 16.16 11.88
CA ARG A 67 -0.49 15.85 10.56
C ARG A 67 0.97 15.44 10.71
N VAL A 68 1.39 14.36 10.04
CA VAL A 68 2.75 13.80 10.13
C VAL A 68 3.39 13.69 8.75
N GLU A 69 4.60 14.22 8.60
CA GLU A 69 5.48 13.97 7.45
C GLU A 69 6.78 13.33 7.90
N ILE A 70 7.16 12.24 7.25
CA ILE A 70 8.41 11.52 7.54
C ILE A 70 9.29 11.59 6.29
N ASN A 71 10.41 12.29 6.41
CA ASN A 71 11.43 12.35 5.37
C ASN A 71 12.68 11.62 5.85
N LEU A 72 13.14 10.62 5.09
CA LEU A 72 14.31 9.80 5.41
C LEU A 72 15.30 9.84 4.25
N GLY A 73 16.58 9.59 4.53
CA GLY A 73 17.59 9.60 3.48
C GLY A 73 19.01 9.41 4.00
N TYR A 74 19.95 9.77 3.13
CA TYR A 74 21.39 9.66 3.38
C TYR A 74 22.08 11.00 3.11
N ASP A 75 23.05 11.36 3.95
CA ASP A 75 23.93 12.54 3.80
C ASP A 75 23.16 13.85 3.51
N GLY A 76 22.06 14.07 4.22
CA GLY A 76 21.19 15.24 4.09
C GLY A 76 20.22 15.21 2.90
N SER A 77 20.37 14.26 1.97
CA SER A 77 19.45 14.07 0.84
C SER A 77 18.22 13.28 1.29
N LEU A 78 17.17 14.00 1.68
CA LEU A 78 15.93 13.44 2.20
C LEU A 78 14.89 13.21 1.10
N LYS A 79 14.12 12.13 1.24
CA LYS A 79 12.93 11.84 0.44
C LYS A 79 11.75 11.58 1.37
N ARG A 80 10.57 12.03 0.96
CA ARG A 80 9.32 11.82 1.69
C ARG A 80 8.91 10.35 1.59
N GLU A 81 9.00 9.64 2.72
CA GLU A 81 8.67 8.22 2.82
C GLU A 81 7.25 7.99 3.35
N PHE A 82 6.71 8.91 4.15
CA PHE A 82 5.35 8.79 4.67
C PHE A 82 4.69 10.15 4.90
N THR A 83 3.37 10.16 4.77
CA THR A 83 2.51 11.33 4.90
C THR A 83 1.14 10.87 5.41
N GLY A 84 0.72 11.39 6.55
CA GLY A 84 -0.54 10.99 7.16
C GLY A 84 -0.84 11.75 8.44
N TYR A 85 -1.51 11.09 9.37
CA TYR A 85 -2.00 11.65 10.62
C TYR A 85 -1.72 10.69 11.78
N VAL A 86 -1.50 11.25 12.97
CA VAL A 86 -1.42 10.49 14.21
C VAL A 86 -2.75 9.78 14.45
N SER A 87 -2.73 8.45 14.43
CA SER A 87 -3.90 7.62 14.71
C SER A 87 -3.99 7.29 16.20
N ARG A 88 -2.84 7.10 16.86
CA ARG A 88 -2.74 6.79 18.29
C ARG A 88 -1.36 7.19 18.84
N VAL A 89 -1.34 7.64 20.10
CA VAL A 89 -0.10 7.85 20.86
C VAL A 89 -0.07 6.85 22.01
N ASP A 90 1.02 6.11 22.14
CA ASP A 90 1.28 5.22 23.26
C ASP A 90 2.43 5.78 24.10
N ALA A 91 2.07 6.38 25.23
CA ALA A 91 3.01 7.00 26.18
C ALA A 91 3.75 5.98 27.07
N LYS A 92 3.62 4.67 26.80
CA LYS A 92 4.45 3.64 27.45
C LYS A 92 5.92 3.79 27.05
N THR A 93 6.78 2.95 27.62
CA THR A 93 8.20 2.88 27.24
C THR A 93 8.42 1.69 26.33
N PRO A 94 8.93 1.88 25.10
CA PRO A 94 9.30 3.16 24.49
C PRO A 94 8.09 4.00 24.05
N PHE A 95 8.24 5.33 23.99
CA PHE A 95 7.20 6.24 23.52
C PHE A 95 7.00 6.03 22.03
N SER A 96 5.76 5.76 21.61
CA SER A 96 5.47 5.47 20.20
C SER A 96 4.26 6.23 19.69
N ILE A 97 4.39 6.70 18.45
CA ILE A 97 3.34 7.40 17.73
C ILE A 97 2.97 6.50 16.56
N GLU A 98 1.73 6.03 16.55
CA GLU A 98 1.15 5.29 15.44
C GLU A 98 0.45 6.28 14.51
N CYS A 99 0.70 6.12 13.22
CA CYS A 99 0.21 6.99 12.17
C CYS A 99 -0.53 6.17 11.11
N ALA A 100 -1.54 6.78 10.50
CA ALA A 100 -2.24 6.28 9.33
C ALA A 100 -2.12 7.32 8.22
N ASP A 101 -2.03 6.89 6.97
CA ASP A 101 -2.00 7.77 5.79
C ASP A 101 -3.28 8.63 5.63
N GLU A 102 -3.45 9.28 4.47
CA GLU A 102 -4.63 10.09 4.15
C GLU A 102 -5.97 9.33 4.26
N MET A 103 -5.97 7.99 4.32
CA MET A 103 -7.17 7.20 4.61
C MET A 103 -7.75 7.51 6.00
N TRP A 104 -6.95 8.06 6.92
CA TRP A 104 -7.42 8.53 8.22
C TRP A 104 -8.58 9.55 8.09
N ASN A 105 -8.47 10.50 7.14
CA ASN A 105 -9.52 11.49 6.88
C ASN A 105 -10.80 10.82 6.39
N LEU A 106 -10.69 9.86 5.47
CA LEU A 106 -11.83 9.14 4.93
C LEU A 106 -12.56 8.32 5.99
N LYS A 107 -11.86 7.84 7.02
CA LYS A 107 -12.46 7.14 8.17
C LYS A 107 -13.30 8.05 9.07
N GLN A 108 -13.09 9.38 9.05
CA GLN A 108 -13.85 10.34 9.86
C GLN A 108 -15.12 10.86 9.16
N THR A 109 -15.44 10.37 7.96
CA THR A 109 -16.59 10.82 7.18
C THR A 109 -17.80 9.91 7.37
N THR A 110 -18.97 10.36 6.93
CA THR A 110 -20.18 9.54 6.91
C THR A 110 -21.07 9.97 5.75
N PHE A 111 -21.51 9.00 4.96
CA PHE A 111 -22.31 9.22 3.76
C PHE A 111 -23.54 8.30 3.75
N SER A 112 -24.60 8.77 3.10
CA SER A 112 -25.79 7.99 2.77
C SER A 112 -26.33 8.45 1.43
N GLN A 113 -26.41 7.55 0.46
CA GLN A 113 -26.90 7.85 -0.89
C GLN A 113 -27.22 6.56 -1.64
N ALA A 114 -28.20 6.59 -2.53
CA ALA A 114 -28.54 5.48 -3.40
C ALA A 114 -28.56 5.93 -4.86
N TRP A 115 -28.03 5.08 -5.74
CA TRP A 115 -28.03 5.29 -7.19
C TRP A 115 -28.66 4.09 -7.89
N ARG A 116 -29.49 4.37 -8.91
CA ARG A 116 -30.00 3.33 -9.82
C ARG A 116 -28.90 2.85 -10.78
N LYS A 117 -28.03 3.77 -11.21
CA LYS A 117 -26.82 3.52 -12.00
C LYS A 117 -25.77 4.56 -11.60
N VAL A 118 -24.54 4.14 -11.36
CA VAL A 118 -23.41 5.04 -11.07
C VAL A 118 -22.11 4.43 -11.60
N THR A 119 -21.21 5.30 -12.04
CA THR A 119 -19.83 4.92 -12.39
C THR A 119 -18.92 4.98 -11.16
N LEU A 120 -17.80 4.26 -11.21
CA LEU A 120 -16.80 4.33 -10.15
C LEU A 120 -16.28 5.76 -9.95
N LYS A 121 -16.05 6.49 -11.04
CA LYS A 121 -15.58 7.89 -10.99
C LYS A 121 -16.57 8.81 -10.28
N GLU A 122 -17.87 8.69 -10.56
CA GLU A 122 -18.91 9.47 -9.88
C GLU A 122 -19.00 9.13 -8.39
N LEU A 123 -18.94 7.84 -8.04
CA LEU A 123 -18.95 7.39 -6.64
C LEU A 123 -17.76 7.95 -5.87
N ILE A 124 -16.54 7.84 -6.42
CA ILE A 124 -15.34 8.37 -5.78
C ILE A 124 -15.41 9.89 -5.64
N SER A 125 -15.87 10.60 -6.68
CA SER A 125 -16.06 12.07 -6.64
C SER A 125 -17.10 12.51 -5.60
N PHE A 126 -18.05 11.65 -5.24
CA PHE A 126 -19.03 11.91 -4.19
C PHE A 126 -18.39 11.82 -2.80
N ILE A 127 -17.63 10.76 -2.53
CA ILE A 127 -17.07 10.47 -1.19
C ILE A 127 -15.71 11.16 -0.91
N TYR A 128 -15.01 11.60 -1.95
CA TYR A 128 -13.70 12.23 -1.85
C TYR A 128 -13.56 13.40 -2.83
N LYS A 129 -13.07 14.55 -2.33
CA LYS A 129 -12.94 15.80 -3.10
C LYS A 129 -11.50 16.15 -3.48
N GLY A 130 -10.52 15.37 -3.02
CA GLY A 130 -9.12 15.57 -3.40
C GLY A 130 -8.79 14.93 -4.76
N LYS A 131 -7.51 14.98 -5.13
CA LYS A 131 -7.04 14.42 -6.41
C LYS A 131 -7.14 12.90 -6.40
N SER A 132 -7.71 12.33 -7.46
CA SER A 132 -7.86 10.87 -7.59
C SER A 132 -7.59 10.38 -9.02
N LYS A 133 -6.97 9.20 -9.13
CA LYS A 133 -6.88 8.41 -10.36
C LYS A 133 -7.82 7.21 -10.22
N VAL A 134 -8.83 7.14 -11.08
CA VAL A 134 -9.90 6.15 -11.00
C VAL A 134 -10.02 5.45 -12.34
N VAL A 135 -9.97 4.13 -12.35
CA VAL A 135 -10.22 3.35 -13.57
C VAL A 135 -11.67 3.51 -14.03
N ASP A 136 -11.90 3.50 -15.33
CA ASP A 136 -13.25 3.57 -15.86
C ASP A 136 -13.98 2.24 -15.62
N ARG A 137 -15.13 2.31 -14.94
CA ARG A 137 -15.94 1.14 -14.58
C ARG A 137 -17.36 1.55 -14.20
N ASP A 138 -18.33 0.84 -14.75
CA ASP A 138 -19.72 0.89 -14.30
C ASP A 138 -19.90 0.05 -13.03
N LEU A 139 -20.55 0.61 -12.00
CA LEU A 139 -20.91 -0.12 -10.78
C LEU A 139 -22.36 -0.62 -10.80
N GLY A 140 -23.16 -0.16 -11.78
CA GLY A 140 -24.60 -0.42 -11.79
C GLY A 140 -25.31 0.29 -10.64
N SER A 141 -26.31 -0.34 -10.04
CA SER A 141 -26.97 0.19 -8.84
C SER A 141 -26.05 0.08 -7.63
N TYR A 142 -25.91 1.15 -6.87
CA TYR A 142 -25.06 1.19 -5.69
C TYR A 142 -25.75 1.95 -4.55
N ARG A 143 -25.51 1.54 -3.31
CA ARG A 143 -26.10 2.19 -2.14
C ARG A 143 -25.09 2.26 -1.00
N ILE A 144 -24.99 3.45 -0.41
CA ILE A 144 -24.26 3.70 0.84
C ILE A 144 -25.28 3.95 1.93
N VAL A 145 -25.13 3.30 3.08
CA VAL A 145 -26.02 3.45 4.24
C VAL A 145 -25.19 3.75 5.49
N ASN A 146 -25.14 5.02 5.88
CA ASN A 146 -24.43 5.48 7.07
C ASN A 146 -23.00 4.94 7.17
N SER A 147 -22.27 4.95 6.06
CA SER A 147 -20.90 4.39 5.97
C SER A 147 -19.89 5.51 5.73
N SER A 148 -18.69 5.34 6.28
CA SER A 148 -17.56 6.23 5.96
C SER A 148 -17.06 5.99 4.54
N ALA A 149 -16.40 6.98 3.94
CA ALA A 149 -15.74 6.81 2.65
C ALA A 149 -14.77 5.62 2.66
N ALA A 150 -13.99 5.45 3.74
CA ALA A 150 -13.09 4.31 3.88
C ALA A 150 -13.85 2.97 3.85
N LYS A 151 -15.01 2.87 4.51
CA LYS A 151 -15.82 1.64 4.47
C LYS A 151 -16.38 1.38 3.07
N VAL A 152 -16.79 2.40 2.35
CA VAL A 152 -17.21 2.27 0.93
C VAL A 152 -16.08 1.71 0.07
N LEU A 153 -14.85 2.20 0.23
CA LEU A 153 -13.68 1.68 -0.49
C LEU A 153 -13.35 0.22 -0.12
N GLU A 154 -13.52 -0.15 1.15
CA GLU A 154 -13.39 -1.54 1.60
C GLU A 154 -14.45 -2.45 0.96
N ASP A 155 -15.72 -2.02 0.92
CA ASP A 155 -16.80 -2.78 0.31
C ASP A 155 -16.56 -2.98 -1.20
N LEU A 156 -16.04 -1.96 -1.90
CA LEU A 156 -15.64 -2.07 -3.31
C LEU A 156 -14.53 -3.12 -3.52
N LYS A 157 -13.55 -3.20 -2.61
CA LYS A 157 -12.52 -4.25 -2.62
C LYS A 157 -13.13 -5.63 -2.42
N GLU A 158 -13.93 -5.81 -1.38
CA GLU A 158 -14.51 -7.12 -1.01
C GLU A 158 -15.48 -7.66 -2.06
N GLN A 159 -16.32 -6.78 -2.62
CA GLN A 159 -17.38 -7.19 -3.54
C GLN A 159 -16.91 -7.25 -4.99
N GLN A 160 -16.04 -6.32 -5.41
CA GLN A 160 -15.72 -6.11 -6.83
C GLN A 160 -14.22 -6.14 -7.14
N GLY A 161 -13.35 -6.39 -6.14
CA GLY A 161 -11.91 -6.44 -6.31
C GLY A 161 -11.30 -5.10 -6.68
N ILE A 162 -11.95 -3.99 -6.31
CA ILE A 162 -11.48 -2.64 -6.58
C ILE A 162 -10.66 -2.19 -5.37
N TYR A 163 -9.36 -2.13 -5.53
CA TYR A 163 -8.41 -1.69 -4.53
C TYR A 163 -8.30 -0.16 -4.53
N SER A 164 -8.05 0.39 -3.34
CA SER A 164 -7.89 1.82 -3.15
C SER A 164 -6.72 2.10 -2.21
N PHE A 165 -5.83 3.02 -2.60
CA PHE A 165 -4.70 3.42 -1.78
C PHE A 165 -4.27 4.85 -2.11
N PHE A 166 -3.67 5.52 -1.15
CA PHE A 166 -3.10 6.86 -1.36
C PHE A 166 -1.63 6.76 -1.76
N ARG A 167 -1.21 7.63 -2.69
CA ARG A 167 0.19 7.74 -3.07
C ARG A 167 0.54 9.18 -3.38
N TYR A 168 1.70 9.61 -2.90
CA TYR A 168 2.27 10.91 -3.29
C TYR A 168 2.69 10.87 -4.77
N ASP A 169 2.10 11.75 -5.57
CA ASP A 169 2.43 11.95 -6.97
C ASP A 169 3.36 13.16 -7.09
N GLU A 170 4.61 12.90 -7.50
CA GLU A 170 5.64 13.94 -7.61
C GLU A 170 5.31 14.97 -8.68
N SER A 171 4.63 14.58 -9.77
CA SER A 171 4.25 15.50 -10.86
C SER A 171 3.16 16.49 -10.44
N LEU A 172 2.28 16.05 -9.53
CA LEU A 172 1.18 16.86 -9.02
C LEU A 172 1.50 17.54 -7.69
N ASN A 173 2.66 17.21 -7.10
CA ASN A 173 3.12 17.63 -5.78
C ASN A 173 2.04 17.45 -4.70
N ASP A 174 1.36 16.30 -4.72
CA ASP A 174 0.15 16.07 -3.92
C ASP A 174 -0.09 14.58 -3.66
N VAL A 175 -0.87 14.27 -2.63
CA VAL A 175 -1.33 12.91 -2.36
C VAL A 175 -2.56 12.60 -3.20
N VAL A 176 -2.49 11.52 -3.97
CA VAL A 176 -3.53 11.11 -4.91
C VAL A 176 -4.15 9.79 -4.47
N LEU A 177 -5.48 9.73 -4.43
CA LEU A 177 -6.22 8.48 -4.22
C LEU A 177 -6.22 7.68 -5.53
N ASN A 178 -5.65 6.48 -5.52
CA ASN A 178 -5.68 5.57 -6.65
C ASN A 178 -6.75 4.51 -6.42
N VAL A 179 -7.66 4.32 -7.37
CA VAL A 179 -8.78 3.37 -7.27
C VAL A 179 -8.87 2.53 -8.54
N GLY A 180 -8.69 1.21 -8.43
CA GLY A 180 -8.66 0.33 -9.59
C GLY A 180 -8.54 -1.16 -9.29
N LEU A 181 -8.25 -1.97 -10.30
CA LEU A 181 -8.17 -3.45 -10.22
C LEU A 181 -6.87 -3.96 -9.58
N GLY A 182 -6.26 -3.17 -8.68
CA GLY A 182 -4.92 -3.38 -8.13
C GLY A 182 -3.90 -2.40 -8.71
N PRO A 183 -2.62 -2.49 -8.30
CA PRO A 183 -1.56 -1.57 -8.71
C PRO A 183 -1.15 -1.76 -10.17
N TYR A 184 -1.59 -2.86 -10.78
CA TYR A 184 -1.13 -3.35 -12.07
C TYR A 184 -1.48 -2.43 -13.25
N ALA A 185 -2.40 -1.48 -13.05
CA ALA A 185 -2.76 -0.44 -14.01
C ALA A 185 -2.00 0.89 -13.82
N LEU A 186 -1.14 0.98 -12.80
CA LEU A 186 -0.41 2.20 -12.41
C LEU A 186 1.07 2.14 -12.76
N SER A 187 1.55 1.07 -13.41
CA SER A 187 2.97 0.86 -13.64
C SER A 187 3.57 1.95 -14.51
N THR A 188 4.60 2.61 -13.99
CA THR A 188 5.52 3.43 -14.77
C THR A 188 6.54 2.54 -15.50
N SER A 189 7.15 3.06 -16.56
CA SER A 189 8.18 2.37 -17.35
C SER A 189 9.48 2.10 -16.59
N ASP A 190 9.70 2.80 -15.49
CA ASP A 190 10.98 2.80 -14.77
C ASP A 190 11.06 1.60 -13.82
N LYS A 191 12.03 0.73 -14.07
CA LYS A 191 12.23 -0.51 -13.33
C LYS A 191 13.28 -0.30 -12.27
N VAL A 192 12.92 -0.51 -11.00
CA VAL A 192 13.89 -0.45 -9.91
C VAL A 192 14.65 -1.77 -9.81
N ILE A 193 15.98 -1.72 -9.85
CA ILE A 193 16.82 -2.92 -9.93
C ILE A 193 17.24 -3.37 -8.53
N TYR A 194 16.92 -4.62 -8.22
CA TYR A 194 17.48 -5.36 -7.09
C TYR A 194 18.31 -6.53 -7.62
N ASN A 195 19.63 -6.41 -7.48
CA ASN A 195 20.57 -7.44 -7.85
C ASN A 195 20.97 -8.22 -6.58
N LEU A 196 20.68 -9.51 -6.57
CA LEU A 196 20.85 -10.41 -5.42
C LEU A 196 22.31 -10.51 -4.94
N ASN A 197 23.27 -10.19 -5.82
CA ASN A 197 24.69 -10.24 -5.52
C ASN A 197 25.31 -8.84 -5.32
N LYS A 198 24.50 -7.77 -5.24
CA LYS A 198 25.00 -6.38 -5.08
C LYS A 198 24.26 -5.59 -3.99
N ASN A 199 23.01 -5.20 -4.23
CA ASN A 199 22.28 -4.24 -3.39
C ASN A 199 21.17 -4.87 -2.53
N VAL A 200 21.00 -6.19 -2.64
CA VAL A 200 20.17 -6.97 -1.72
C VAL A 200 21.05 -7.45 -0.56
N VAL A 201 20.62 -7.12 0.66
CA VAL A 201 21.30 -7.46 1.92
C VAL A 201 20.91 -8.86 2.38
N ASP A 202 19.64 -9.19 2.25
CA ASP A 202 19.07 -10.48 2.65
C ASP A 202 17.81 -10.74 1.84
N ASN A 203 17.42 -12.00 1.66
CA ASN A 203 16.19 -12.34 0.96
C ASN A 203 15.65 -13.73 1.33
N SER A 204 14.34 -13.88 1.18
CA SER A 204 13.61 -15.14 1.36
C SER A 204 13.09 -15.70 0.02
N LEU A 205 13.75 -15.36 -1.09
CA LEU A 205 13.24 -15.66 -2.42
C LEU A 205 13.41 -17.13 -2.74
N THR A 206 12.33 -17.75 -3.22
CA THR A 206 12.35 -19.10 -3.77
C THR A 206 11.96 -19.02 -5.24
N TYR A 207 12.83 -19.50 -6.13
CA TYR A 207 12.50 -19.62 -7.55
C TYR A 207 11.65 -20.88 -7.76
N ARG A 208 10.50 -20.74 -8.44
CA ARG A 208 9.60 -21.85 -8.76
C ARG A 208 9.44 -21.96 -10.27
N MET A 209 9.47 -23.18 -10.80
CA MET A 209 9.10 -23.46 -12.18
C MET A 209 7.58 -23.48 -12.31
N SER A 210 7.04 -23.13 -13.48
CA SER A 210 5.58 -23.07 -13.72
C SER A 210 4.89 -24.41 -13.44
N GLU A 211 5.57 -25.52 -13.70
CA GLU A 211 5.07 -26.89 -13.46
C GLU A 211 4.90 -27.22 -11.97
N ASP A 212 5.74 -26.63 -11.11
CA ASP A 212 5.70 -26.81 -9.66
C ASP A 212 4.72 -25.84 -8.97
N VAL A 213 4.20 -24.86 -9.71
CA VAL A 213 3.26 -23.87 -9.19
C VAL A 213 1.86 -24.47 -9.14
N LYS A 214 1.55 -25.08 -7.99
CA LYS A 214 0.19 -25.53 -7.66
C LYS A 214 -0.66 -24.34 -7.19
N ILE A 215 -1.58 -23.89 -8.04
CA ILE A 215 -2.47 -22.75 -7.77
C ILE A 215 -3.89 -23.09 -8.20
N GLY A 216 -4.85 -22.78 -7.32
CA GLY A 216 -6.27 -22.72 -7.62
C GLY A 216 -6.74 -21.28 -7.75
N VAL A 217 -7.74 -21.03 -8.59
CA VAL A 217 -8.44 -19.74 -8.68
C VAL A 217 -9.92 -19.96 -8.40
N THR A 218 -10.45 -19.21 -7.43
CA THR A 218 -11.88 -19.08 -7.16
C THR A 218 -12.35 -17.73 -7.69
N ALA A 219 -13.07 -17.73 -8.80
CA ALA A 219 -13.64 -16.53 -9.39
C ALA A 219 -15.10 -16.36 -9.00
N THR A 220 -15.49 -15.15 -8.60
CA THR A 220 -16.87 -14.83 -8.21
C THR A 220 -17.40 -13.60 -8.93
N SER A 221 -18.63 -13.66 -9.44
CA SER A 221 -19.39 -12.51 -9.95
C SER A 221 -20.70 -12.36 -9.19
N VAL A 222 -20.95 -11.17 -8.65
CA VAL A 222 -22.20 -10.83 -7.96
C VAL A 222 -23.27 -10.47 -8.99
N GLN A 223 -24.45 -11.05 -8.84
CA GLN A 223 -25.61 -10.80 -9.69
C GLN A 223 -26.52 -9.70 -9.09
N SER A 224 -27.47 -9.22 -9.89
CA SER A 224 -28.40 -8.15 -9.53
C SER A 224 -29.31 -8.51 -8.34
N ASP A 225 -29.55 -9.79 -8.10
CA ASP A 225 -30.31 -10.32 -6.96
C ASP A 225 -29.44 -10.64 -5.73
N ASN A 226 -28.18 -10.19 -5.72
CA ASN A 226 -27.13 -10.51 -4.74
C ASN A 226 -26.69 -11.98 -4.70
N SER A 227 -27.20 -12.85 -5.60
CA SER A 227 -26.64 -14.18 -5.77
C SER A 227 -25.22 -14.10 -6.36
N LYS A 228 -24.44 -15.18 -6.25
CA LYS A 228 -23.06 -15.25 -6.75
C LYS A 228 -22.91 -16.41 -7.71
N VAL A 229 -22.35 -16.12 -8.87
CA VAL A 229 -21.76 -17.14 -9.75
C VAL A 229 -20.33 -17.37 -9.25
N GLU A 230 -20.03 -18.59 -8.82
CA GLU A 230 -18.71 -19.01 -8.35
C GLU A 230 -18.15 -20.10 -9.26
N VAL A 231 -16.92 -19.92 -9.74
CA VAL A 231 -16.20 -20.89 -10.56
C VAL A 231 -14.83 -21.17 -9.92
N LYS A 232 -14.45 -22.44 -9.85
CA LYS A 232 -13.13 -22.88 -9.38
C LYS A 232 -12.37 -23.55 -10.52
N VAL A 233 -11.15 -23.08 -10.77
CA VAL A 233 -10.23 -23.65 -11.77
C VAL A 233 -8.85 -23.87 -11.15
N GLY A 234 -8.03 -24.74 -11.74
CA GLY A 234 -6.67 -25.02 -11.27
C GLY A 234 -6.58 -26.13 -10.21
N ASP A 235 -5.51 -26.09 -9.42
CA ASP A 235 -5.16 -27.14 -8.47
C ASP A 235 -5.93 -26.99 -7.15
N LYS A 236 -6.60 -28.06 -6.70
CA LYS A 236 -7.39 -28.05 -5.46
C LYS A 236 -6.52 -27.98 -4.19
N ASP A 237 -5.34 -28.58 -4.25
CA ASP A 237 -4.40 -28.67 -3.11
C ASP A 237 -3.31 -27.58 -3.15
N GLY A 238 -3.43 -26.63 -4.09
CA GLY A 238 -2.50 -25.51 -4.26
C GLY A 238 -2.88 -24.26 -3.49
N ASP A 239 -2.05 -23.21 -3.62
CA ASP A 239 -2.39 -21.88 -3.10
C ASP A 239 -3.64 -21.36 -3.82
N ASN A 240 -4.72 -21.08 -3.10
CA ASN A 240 -5.96 -20.57 -3.71
C ASN A 240 -5.95 -19.04 -3.81
N ARG A 241 -6.26 -18.50 -4.99
CA ARG A 241 -6.42 -17.07 -5.26
C ARG A 241 -7.87 -16.74 -5.58
N THR A 242 -8.34 -15.59 -5.10
CA THR A 242 -9.70 -15.13 -5.40
C THR A 242 -9.69 -14.05 -6.47
N LEU A 243 -10.53 -14.23 -7.50
CA LEU A 243 -10.79 -13.22 -8.51
C LEU A 243 -12.22 -12.68 -8.33
N LYS A 244 -12.35 -11.36 -8.12
CA LYS A 244 -13.65 -10.69 -8.07
C LYS A 244 -13.95 -10.09 -9.45
N CYS A 245 -14.84 -10.73 -10.18
CA CYS A 245 -15.19 -10.33 -11.53
C CYS A 245 -16.19 -9.15 -11.52
N PRO A 246 -16.37 -8.45 -12.65
CA PRO A 246 -17.51 -7.57 -12.87
C PRO A 246 -18.84 -8.21 -12.49
N VAL A 247 -19.80 -7.37 -12.11
CA VAL A 247 -21.15 -7.80 -11.75
C VAL A 247 -21.91 -8.35 -12.97
N ASN A 248 -22.89 -9.21 -12.73
CA ASN A 248 -23.80 -9.76 -13.74
C ASN A 248 -23.14 -10.55 -14.88
N LEU A 249 -22.00 -11.20 -14.60
CA LEU A 249 -21.39 -12.12 -15.59
C LEU A 249 -22.00 -13.51 -15.47
N ASN A 250 -22.16 -14.16 -16.63
CA ASN A 250 -22.60 -15.54 -16.71
C ASN A 250 -21.46 -16.52 -16.37
N HIS A 251 -21.80 -17.79 -16.13
CA HIS A 251 -20.84 -18.84 -15.78
C HIS A 251 -19.70 -18.98 -16.78
N SER A 252 -19.97 -18.88 -18.09
CA SER A 252 -18.93 -18.99 -19.14
C SER A 252 -17.92 -17.87 -19.03
N SER A 253 -18.37 -16.61 -18.99
CA SER A 253 -17.49 -15.44 -18.89
C SER A 253 -16.67 -15.44 -17.60
N VAL A 254 -17.25 -15.87 -16.47
CA VAL A 254 -16.51 -16.02 -15.21
C VAL A 254 -15.45 -17.12 -15.32
N THR A 255 -15.76 -18.23 -16.01
CA THR A 255 -14.81 -19.32 -16.25
C THR A 255 -13.63 -18.87 -17.09
N ASP A 256 -13.87 -18.12 -18.17
CA ASP A 256 -12.82 -17.64 -19.06
C ASP A 256 -11.89 -16.68 -18.32
N LEU A 257 -12.44 -15.72 -17.56
CA LEU A 257 -11.64 -14.84 -16.70
C LEU A 257 -10.82 -15.60 -15.65
N ALA A 258 -11.41 -16.63 -15.04
CA ALA A 258 -10.72 -17.45 -14.05
C ALA A 258 -9.52 -18.21 -14.66
N LYS A 259 -9.69 -18.76 -15.87
CA LYS A 259 -8.62 -19.45 -16.60
C LYS A 259 -7.51 -18.48 -17.01
N THR A 260 -7.85 -17.34 -17.60
CA THR A 260 -6.85 -16.32 -17.97
C THR A 260 -6.06 -15.85 -16.76
N PHE A 261 -6.74 -15.62 -15.62
CA PHE A 261 -6.04 -15.24 -14.39
C PHE A 261 -5.17 -16.37 -13.84
N LEU A 262 -5.63 -17.62 -13.90
CA LEU A 262 -4.81 -18.78 -13.52
C LEU A 262 -3.53 -18.87 -14.37
N ASP A 263 -3.63 -18.67 -15.68
CA ASP A 263 -2.49 -18.73 -16.60
C ASP A 263 -1.45 -17.65 -16.27
N GLN A 264 -1.89 -16.45 -15.87
CA GLN A 264 -1.02 -15.38 -15.40
C GLN A 264 -0.28 -15.72 -14.09
N LEU A 265 -0.89 -16.56 -13.25
CA LEU A 265 -0.32 -16.97 -11.97
C LEU A 265 0.62 -18.17 -12.09
N LYS A 266 0.36 -19.08 -13.03
CA LYS A 266 1.15 -20.30 -13.29
C LYS A 266 2.38 -20.02 -14.16
N VAL A 267 3.20 -19.06 -13.75
CA VAL A 267 4.44 -18.69 -14.43
C VAL A 267 5.66 -18.96 -13.56
N ALA A 268 6.78 -19.28 -14.20
CA ALA A 268 8.05 -19.42 -13.49
C ALA A 268 8.55 -18.06 -12.97
N GLY A 269 9.05 -18.05 -11.73
CA GLY A 269 9.57 -16.84 -11.11
C GLY A 269 9.86 -16.97 -9.62
N TYR A 270 10.36 -15.89 -9.04
CA TYR A 270 10.61 -15.74 -7.62
C TYR A 270 9.32 -15.49 -6.83
N LYS A 271 9.21 -16.13 -5.67
CA LYS A 271 8.22 -15.84 -4.62
C LYS A 271 8.94 -15.57 -3.31
N GLY A 272 8.49 -14.57 -2.56
CA GLY A 272 9.06 -14.22 -1.26
C GLY A 272 9.31 -12.73 -1.14
N SER A 273 10.26 -12.35 -0.29
CA SER A 273 10.68 -10.97 -0.09
C SER A 273 12.18 -10.81 -0.27
N LEU A 274 12.60 -9.58 -0.54
CA LEU A 274 14.00 -9.18 -0.51
C LEU A 274 14.16 -7.95 0.37
N THR A 275 15.34 -7.78 0.97
CA THR A 275 15.68 -6.63 1.80
C THR A 275 16.88 -5.93 1.19
N GLY A 276 16.72 -4.67 0.80
CA GLY A 276 17.82 -3.79 0.39
C GLY A 276 18.09 -2.68 1.38
N PHE A 277 18.97 -1.76 0.98
CA PHE A 277 19.18 -0.49 1.68
C PHE A 277 18.00 0.47 1.47
N GLY A 278 18.01 1.63 2.15
CA GLY A 278 16.97 2.64 1.98
C GLY A 278 16.81 3.12 0.53
N ASN A 279 17.91 3.08 -0.24
CA ASN A 279 17.96 3.29 -1.68
C ASN A 279 18.31 1.98 -2.42
N PRO A 280 17.80 1.77 -3.65
CA PRO A 280 16.86 2.62 -4.39
C PRO A 280 15.47 2.66 -3.75
N ILE A 281 14.70 3.70 -4.05
CA ILE A 281 13.33 3.86 -3.55
C ILE A 281 12.39 3.00 -4.38
N VAL A 282 11.57 2.20 -3.71
CA VAL A 282 10.46 1.42 -4.28
C VAL A 282 9.21 1.71 -3.47
N LYS A 283 8.10 2.02 -4.14
CA LYS A 283 6.77 2.10 -3.54
C LYS A 283 5.98 0.87 -3.94
N HIS A 284 4.93 0.52 -3.18
CA HIS A 284 4.05 -0.55 -3.61
C HIS A 284 3.47 -0.24 -5.00
N GLY A 285 3.26 -1.29 -5.78
CA GLY A 285 2.80 -1.22 -7.15
C GLY A 285 3.86 -0.84 -8.19
N ASP A 286 5.06 -0.43 -7.79
CA ASP A 286 6.18 -0.28 -8.72
C ASP A 286 6.61 -1.65 -9.27
N ILE A 287 7.22 -1.64 -10.46
CA ILE A 287 7.83 -2.84 -11.04
C ILE A 287 9.31 -2.87 -10.63
N ILE A 288 9.70 -3.98 -10.01
CA ILE A 288 11.07 -4.25 -9.63
C ILE A 288 11.66 -5.33 -10.53
N ARG A 289 12.90 -5.12 -10.96
CA ARG A 289 13.70 -6.11 -11.69
C ARG A 289 14.61 -6.82 -10.70
N VAL A 290 14.38 -8.11 -10.51
CA VAL A 290 15.23 -8.96 -9.66
C VAL A 290 16.26 -9.64 -10.55
N GLU A 291 17.54 -9.39 -10.30
CA GLU A 291 18.66 -9.95 -11.06
C GLU A 291 19.50 -10.88 -10.19
N ASP A 292 19.98 -11.96 -10.79
CA ASP A 292 20.92 -12.90 -10.16
C ASP A 292 22.09 -13.13 -11.13
N ASN A 293 23.29 -12.71 -10.74
CA ASN A 293 24.48 -12.85 -11.58
C ASN A 293 24.97 -14.31 -11.66
N MET A 294 24.60 -15.14 -10.68
CA MET A 294 24.93 -16.57 -10.68
C MET A 294 23.93 -17.38 -11.52
N PHE A 295 22.69 -16.91 -11.63
CA PHE A 295 21.62 -17.54 -12.42
C PHE A 295 20.88 -16.49 -13.27
N PRO A 296 21.50 -15.93 -14.32
CA PRO A 296 20.92 -14.85 -15.11
C PRO A 296 19.54 -15.18 -15.71
N GLU A 297 19.30 -16.45 -16.01
CA GLU A 297 18.03 -16.98 -16.52
C GLU A 297 16.85 -16.83 -15.54
N ARG A 298 17.12 -16.61 -14.25
CA ARG A 298 16.09 -16.37 -13.23
C ARG A 298 15.66 -14.91 -13.12
N THR A 299 16.30 -14.03 -13.88
CA THR A 299 15.97 -12.60 -13.87
C THR A 299 14.51 -12.39 -14.25
N GLY A 300 13.79 -11.59 -13.46
CA GLY A 300 12.36 -11.37 -13.68
C GLY A 300 11.90 -9.99 -13.24
N LEU A 301 10.73 -9.60 -13.74
CA LEU A 301 10.03 -8.38 -13.36
C LEU A 301 8.87 -8.74 -12.45
N TYR A 302 8.77 -8.08 -11.30
CA TYR A 302 7.76 -8.36 -10.30
C TYR A 302 7.15 -7.06 -9.83
N PHE A 303 5.85 -7.05 -9.55
CA PHE A 303 5.24 -5.95 -8.83
C PHE A 303 5.71 -5.95 -7.36
N ALA A 304 5.87 -4.77 -6.77
CA ALA A 304 6.07 -4.64 -5.32
C ALA A 304 4.71 -4.70 -4.60
N ASP A 305 4.41 -5.80 -3.92
CA ASP A 305 3.11 -5.95 -3.26
C ASP A 305 3.04 -5.19 -1.94
N THR A 306 4.09 -5.32 -1.15
CA THR A 306 4.25 -4.70 0.15
C THR A 306 5.65 -4.13 0.23
N VAL A 307 5.77 -2.90 0.74
CA VAL A 307 7.06 -2.28 1.05
C VAL A 307 7.07 -1.94 2.53
N LYS A 308 8.07 -2.44 3.25
CA LYS A 308 8.34 -2.10 4.65
C LYS A 308 9.65 -1.34 4.74
N VAL A 309 9.60 -0.13 5.27
CA VAL A 309 10.77 0.71 5.52
C VAL A 309 11.07 0.69 7.02
N ASN A 310 12.29 0.31 7.37
CA ASN A 310 12.81 0.35 8.73
C ASN A 310 14.01 1.29 8.78
N PHE A 311 13.96 2.26 9.68
CA PHE A 311 15.00 3.25 9.90
C PHE A 311 15.30 3.38 11.39
N GLY A 312 16.56 3.33 11.79
CA GLY A 312 16.96 3.50 13.19
C GLY A 312 18.40 3.09 13.43
N SER A 313 18.70 2.63 14.65
CA SER A 313 20.05 2.21 15.05
C SER A 313 20.59 1.03 14.22
N SER A 314 19.71 0.16 13.70
CA SER A 314 20.07 -0.96 12.82
C SER A 314 20.30 -0.56 11.36
N GLY A 315 20.29 0.75 11.06
CA GLY A 315 20.43 1.28 9.71
C GLY A 315 19.10 1.65 9.08
N PHE A 316 19.15 1.83 7.75
CA PHE A 316 17.99 2.10 6.91
C PHE A 316 17.85 0.95 5.90
N ARG A 317 16.72 0.23 5.97
CA ARG A 317 16.41 -0.96 5.17
C ARG A 317 15.03 -0.84 4.53
N ARG A 318 14.92 -1.38 3.33
CA ARG A 318 13.66 -1.51 2.59
C ARG A 318 13.43 -2.98 2.28
N ASN A 319 12.42 -3.57 2.92
CA ASN A 319 11.95 -4.92 2.61
C ASN A 319 10.81 -4.82 1.60
N VAL A 320 10.90 -5.58 0.52
CA VAL A 320 9.93 -5.61 -0.57
C VAL A 320 9.41 -7.04 -0.72
N GLU A 321 8.12 -7.22 -0.51
CA GLU A 321 7.42 -8.47 -0.82
C GLU A 321 7.08 -8.49 -2.31
N LEU A 322 7.50 -9.54 -3.02
CA LEU A 322 7.23 -9.69 -4.43
C LEU A 322 5.77 -10.07 -4.65
N GLY A 323 5.13 -9.35 -5.55
CA GLY A 323 3.85 -9.67 -6.13
C GLY A 323 3.95 -10.53 -7.38
N TYR A 324 2.92 -10.46 -8.22
CA TYR A 324 2.90 -11.19 -9.48
C TYR A 324 3.99 -10.72 -10.43
N LYS A 325 4.38 -11.62 -11.33
CA LYS A 325 5.30 -11.32 -12.41
C LYS A 325 4.66 -10.29 -13.34
N ALA A 326 5.41 -9.25 -13.69
CA ALA A 326 4.92 -8.09 -14.45
C ALA A 326 5.17 -8.18 -15.96
N GLY A 327 5.85 -9.24 -16.42
CA GLY A 327 6.21 -9.49 -17.81
C GLY A 327 7.14 -10.68 -17.96
#